data_AF-A0A8E2KNY2-F1
#
_entry.id   AF-A0A8E2KNY2-F1
#
_cell.length_a   1.000
_cell.length_b   1.000
_cell.length_c   1.000
_cell.angle_alpha   90.00
_cell.angle_beta   90.00
_cell.angle_gamma   90.00
#
_symmetry.space_group_name_H-M   'P 1'
#
loop_
_entity.id
_entity.type
_entity.pdbx_description
1 polymer ?
#
loop_
_entity_poly.entity_id
_entity_poly.type
_entity_poly.pdbx_seq_one_letter_code
_entity_poly.pdbx_strand_id
1 'polypeptide(L)' 'MKITKITTYRLPPRWMFLKIETDEGVVGWGEPVIEGRARTVEAAVHELGDYLIGQDPSRINDLW' A
#
# COMPACT_ATOMS: atom_id res chain seq x y z
N MET A 1 -11.60 12.87 -1.06
CA MET A 1 -10.32 12.24 -0.76
C MET A 1 -9.99 11.22 -1.83
N LYS A 2 -8.79 11.29 -2.40
CA LYS A 2 -8.27 10.34 -3.39
C LYS A 2 -6.91 9.83 -2.97
N ILE A 3 -6.64 8.56 -3.22
CA ILE A 3 -5.31 7.98 -3.04
C ILE A 3 -4.37 8.59 -4.07
N THR A 4 -3.22 9.11 -3.63
CA THR A 4 -2.24 9.78 -4.50
C THR A 4 -0.93 9.04 -4.61
N LYS A 5 -0.56 8.24 -3.60
CA LYS A 5 0.72 7.55 -3.58
C LYS A 5 0.71 6.32 -2.70
N ILE A 6 1.44 5.30 -3.14
CA ILE A 6 1.73 4.09 -2.39
C ILE A 6 3.25 3.96 -2.26
N THR A 7 3.74 3.72 -1.05
CA THR A 7 5.17 3.53 -0.78
C THR A 7 5.38 2.33 0.13
N THR A 8 6.31 1.45 -0.24
CA THR A 8 6.76 0.33 0.58
C THR A 8 8.08 0.66 1.26
N TYR A 9 8.24 0.23 2.51
CA TYR A 9 9.45 0.37 3.31
C TYR A 9 9.86 -0.99 3.84
N ARG A 10 10.96 -1.55 3.32
CA ARG A 10 11.54 -2.78 3.83
C ARG A 10 12.40 -2.48 5.06
N LEU A 11 12.10 -3.15 6.17
CA LEU A 11 12.67 -2.88 7.48
C LEU A 11 13.29 -4.15 8.09
N PRO A 12 14.39 -4.02 8.86
CA PRO A 12 14.93 -5.15 9.62
C PRO A 12 13.93 -5.65 10.69
N PRO A 13 13.98 -6.94 11.07
CA PRO A 13 14.77 -8.00 10.42
C PRO A 13 14.11 -8.54 9.14
N ARG A 14 12.79 -8.42 8.99
CA ARG A 14 12.02 -8.97 7.86
C ARG A 14 10.61 -8.39 7.77
N TRP A 15 10.49 -7.08 7.94
CA TRP A 15 9.21 -6.38 7.92
C TRP A 15 9.08 -5.57 6.64
N MET A 16 7.83 -5.29 6.24
CA MET A 16 7.54 -4.32 5.21
C MET A 16 6.36 -3.47 5.64
N PHE A 17 6.57 -2.16 5.78
CA PHE A 17 5.49 -1.21 5.97
C PHE A 17 5.00 -0.70 4.62
N LEU A 18 3.69 -0.51 4.55
CA LEU A 18 2.97 0.07 3.43
C LEU A 18 2.39 1.41 3.88
N LYS A 19 2.71 2.47 3.17
CA LYS A 19 2.14 3.81 3.37
C LYS A 19 1.26 4.16 2.17
N ILE A 20 0.02 4.58 2.45
CA ILE A 20 -0.92 5.09 1.46
C ILE A 20 -1.20 6.56 1.79
N GLU A 21 -0.96 7.44 0.83
CA GLU A 21 -1.15 8.89 0.98
C GLU A 21 -2.36 9.35 0.15
N THR A 22 -3.02 10.41 0.61
CA THR A 22 -4.18 10.99 -0.07
C THR A 22 -3.94 12.46 -0.45
N ASP A 23 -4.77 12.99 -1.33
CA ASP A 23 -4.77 14.40 -1.73
C ASP A 23 -5.16 15.37 -0.60
N GLU A 24 -5.79 14.88 0.46
CA GLU A 24 -6.18 15.65 1.65
C GLU A 24 -5.15 15.56 2.79
N GLY A 25 -4.00 14.91 2.57
CA GLY A 25 -2.92 14.80 3.56
C GLY A 25 -3.13 13.74 4.64
N VAL A 26 -4.23 12.97 4.57
CA VAL A 26 -4.46 11.80 5.42
C VAL A 26 -3.59 10.64 4.95
N VAL A 27 -3.02 9.89 5.90
CA VAL A 27 -2.12 8.77 5.63
C VAL A 27 -2.61 7.50 6.33
N GLY A 28 -2.71 6.41 5.56
CA GLY A 28 -2.95 5.06 6.07
C GLY A 28 -1.67 4.23 6.13
N TRP A 29 -1.56 3.36 7.12
CA TRP A 29 -0.45 2.41 7.27
C TRP A 29 -0.95 0.97 7.28
N GLY A 30 -0.18 0.09 6.64
CA GLY A 30 -0.41 -1.36 6.63
C GLY A 30 0.90 -2.14 6.72
N GLU A 31 0.78 -3.43 6.98
CA GLU A 31 1.93 -4.34 7.15
C GLU A 31 1.68 -5.67 6.41
N PRO A 32 2.07 -5.77 5.13
CA PRO A 32 2.07 -7.04 4.42
C PRO A 32 3.13 -8.00 4.98
N VAL A 33 2.76 -9.26 5.14
CA VAL A 33 3.68 -10.34 5.52
C VAL A 33 4.59 -10.69 4.33
N ILE A 34 5.91 -10.77 4.58
CA ILE A 34 6.91 -10.93 3.52
C ILE A 34 7.87 -12.12 3.69
N GLU A 35 7.65 -12.99 4.66
CA GLU A 35 8.56 -14.08 5.06
C GLU A 35 9.07 -14.90 3.84
N GLY A 36 10.34 -14.72 3.49
CA GLY A 36 11.01 -15.39 2.37
C GLY A 36 10.60 -14.94 0.95
N ARG A 37 9.70 -13.95 0.81
CA ARG A 37 9.12 -13.50 -0.47
C ARG A 37 9.02 -11.97 -0.62
N ALA A 38 9.84 -11.21 0.12
CA ALA A 38 9.76 -9.74 0.17
C ALA A 38 9.65 -9.03 -1.19
N ARG A 39 10.49 -9.36 -2.17
CA ARG A 39 10.44 -8.72 -3.50
C ARG A 39 9.18 -9.07 -4.27
N THR A 40 8.69 -10.30 -4.14
CA THR A 40 7.46 -10.75 -4.81
C THR A 40 6.25 -10.04 -4.23
N VAL A 41 6.17 -9.93 -2.91
CA VAL A 41 5.07 -9.22 -2.23
C VAL A 41 5.14 -7.72 -2.50
N GLU A 42 6.34 -7.13 -2.50
CA GLU A 42 6.53 -5.71 -2.86
C GLU A 42 6.06 -5.42 -4.28
N ALA A 43 6.43 -6.26 -5.25
CA ALA A 43 5.95 -6.14 -6.63
C ALA A 43 4.42 -6.23 -6.71
N ALA A 44 3.81 -7.20 -6.03
CA ALA A 44 2.36 -7.37 -5.99
C ALA A 44 1.64 -6.15 -5.38
N VAL A 45 2.21 -5.53 -4.34
CA VAL A 45 1.66 -4.29 -3.75
C VAL A 45 1.63 -3.16 -4.78
N HIS A 46 2.70 -2.99 -5.56
CA HIS A 46 2.76 -1.93 -6.57
C HIS A 46 1.87 -2.22 -7.78
N GLU A 47 1.76 -3.47 -8.23
CA GLU A 47 0.81 -3.87 -9.29
C GLU A 47 -0.65 -3.64 -8.86
N LEU A 48 -1.01 -4.03 -7.64
CA LEU A 48 -2.35 -3.76 -7.09
C LEU A 48 -2.58 -2.26 -6.86
N GLY A 49 -1.50 -1.50 -6.65
CA GLY A 49 -1.55 -0.06 -6.47
C GLY A 49 -2.17 0.69 -7.66
N ASP A 50 -2.03 0.16 -8.87
CA ASP A 50 -2.60 0.77 -10.08
C ASP A 50 -4.13 0.85 -10.04
N TYR A 51 -4.80 -0.09 -9.35
CA TYR A 51 -6.24 -0.04 -9.14
C TYR A 51 -6.66 1.00 -8.09
N LEU A 52 -5.74 1.40 -7.21
CA LEU A 52 -6.02 2.25 -6.05
C LEU A 52 -5.75 3.73 -6.33
N ILE A 53 -4.73 4.07 -7.12
CA ILE A 53 -4.40 5.47 -7.41
C ILE A 53 -5.60 6.19 -8.03
N GLY A 54 -5.97 7.34 -7.44
CA GLY A 54 -7.10 8.16 -7.86
C GLY A 54 -8.47 7.73 -7.33
N GLN A 55 -8.57 6.56 -6.66
CA GLN A 55 -9.82 6.08 -6.06
C GLN A 55 -10.11 6.75 -4.71
N ASP A 56 -11.39 6.76 -4.34
CA ASP A 56 -11.85 7.16 -3.01
C ASP A 56 -11.55 6.05 -1.98
N PRO A 57 -10.64 6.27 -1.02
CA PRO A 57 -10.22 5.24 -0.05
C PRO A 57 -11.33 4.85 0.95
N SER A 58 -12.45 5.57 1.02
CA SER A 58 -13.57 5.19 1.89
C SER A 58 -14.37 4.00 1.35
N ARG A 59 -14.23 3.67 0.07
CA ARG A 59 -14.90 2.54 -0.61
C ARG A 59 -14.19 1.20 -0.36
N ILE A 60 -13.82 0.92 0.89
CA ILE A 60 -12.95 -0.22 1.25
C ILE A 60 -13.41 -1.55 0.64
N ASN A 61 -14.72 -1.86 0.68
CA ASN A 61 -15.26 -3.13 0.16
C ASN A 61 -15.31 -3.21 -1.38
N ASP A 62 -15.29 -2.08 -2.07
CA ASP A 62 -15.25 -2.03 -3.55
C ASP A 62 -13.82 -2.18 -4.05
N LEU A 63 -12.85 -1.76 -3.24
CA LEU A 63 -11.42 -1.83 -3.52
C LEU A 63 -10.79 -3.18 -3.13
N TRP A 64 -11.52 -4.02 -2.39
CA TRP A 64 -11.09 -5.36 -1.95
C TRP A 64 -11.57 -6.44 -2.92
#